data_AF-A0A6B2DRR2-F1
#
_entry.id   AF-A0A6B2DRR2-F1
#
_cell.length_a   1.000
_cell.length_b   1.000
_cell.length_c   1.000
_cell.angle_alpha   90.00
_cell.angle_beta   90.00
_cell.angle_gamma   90.00
#
_symmetry.space_group_name_H-M   'P 1'
#
loop_
_entity.id
_entity.type
_entity.pdbx_description
1 polymer ?
#
loop_
_entity_poly.entity_id
_entity_poly.type
_entity_poly.pdbx_seq_one_letter_code
_entity_poly.pdbx_strand_id
1 'polypeptide(L)' 'LDVDGLHDRFAAQGFAYGPAFRGLRAAWQLGEEIYAEVALPADLAPEAARFGLHPALLDSALQAAALG' A
#
# COMPACT_ATOMS: atom_id res chain seq x y z
N LEU A 1 -12.12 -3.41 4.93
CA LEU A 1 -11.76 -4.21 3.75
C LEU A 1 -10.60 -5.10 4.15
N ASP A 2 -10.57 -6.35 3.68
CA ASP A 2 -9.52 -7.28 4.06
C ASP A 2 -8.23 -7.00 3.28
N VAL A 3 -7.20 -6.57 4.01
CA VAL A 3 -5.86 -6.31 3.48
C VAL A 3 -4.94 -7.53 3.61
N ASP A 4 -5.33 -8.53 4.40
CA ASP A 4 -4.56 -9.76 4.55
C ASP A 4 -4.57 -10.54 3.23
N GLY A 5 -3.41 -11.09 2.89
CA GLY A 5 -3.21 -11.79 1.62
C GLY A 5 -3.33 -10.92 0.37
N LEU A 6 -3.47 -9.60 0.47
CA LEU A 6 -3.58 -8.71 -0.69
C LEU A 6 -2.40 -8.87 -1.65
N HIS A 7 -1.19 -8.87 -1.11
CA HIS A 7 0.03 -9.04 -1.91
C HIS A 7 0.14 -10.43 -2.54
N ASP A 8 -0.47 -11.46 -1.92
CA ASP A 8 -0.54 -12.80 -2.52
C ASP A 8 -1.53 -12.83 -3.68
N ARG A 9 -2.67 -12.12 -3.55
CA ARG A 9 -3.62 -11.91 -4.66
C ARG A 9 -2.99 -11.15 -5.82
N PHE A 10 -2.22 -10.10 -5.53
CA PHE A 10 -1.44 -9.38 -6.55
C PHE A 10 -0.39 -10.28 -7.21
N ALA A 11 0.35 -11.08 -6.44
CA ALA A 11 1.32 -12.01 -6.98
C ALA A 11 0.68 -13.05 -7.91
N ALA A 12 -0.51 -13.57 -7.55
CA ALA A 12 -1.29 -14.47 -8.39
C ALA A 12 -1.73 -13.84 -9.74
N GLN A 13 -1.79 -12.50 -9.80
CA GLN A 13 -2.09 -11.73 -11.01
C GLN A 13 -0.83 -11.24 -11.76
N GLY A 14 0.38 -11.63 -11.30
CA GLY A 14 1.65 -11.23 -11.91
C GLY A 14 2.30 -9.98 -11.31
N PHE A 15 1.69 -9.38 -10.28
CA PHE A 15 2.20 -8.21 -9.58
C PHE A 15 2.94 -8.63 -8.30
N ALA A 16 4.19 -9.08 -8.47
CA ALA A 16 5.04 -9.46 -7.34
C ALA A 16 5.65 -8.23 -6.66
N TYR A 17 4.90 -7.61 -5.74
CA TYR A 17 5.39 -6.48 -4.96
C TYR A 17 6.45 -6.89 -3.94
N GLY A 18 7.62 -6.25 -4.02
CA GLY A 18 8.70 -6.38 -3.05
C GLY A 18 8.40 -5.66 -1.71
N PRO A 19 9.19 -5.90 -0.66
CA PRO A 19 8.94 -5.40 0.70
C PRO A 19 8.73 -3.88 0.79
N ALA A 20 9.45 -3.13 -0.04
CA ALA A 20 9.35 -1.67 -0.14
C ALA A 20 7.92 -1.17 -0.40
N PHE A 21 7.11 -1.92 -1.15
CA PHE A 21 5.78 -1.55 -1.62
C PHE A 21 4.65 -2.15 -0.78
N ARG A 22 4.96 -2.71 0.40
CA ARG A 22 3.98 -3.35 1.29
C ARG A 22 3.62 -2.45 2.47
N GLY A 23 3.28 -1.19 2.18
CA GLY A 23 3.00 -0.16 3.17
C GLY A 23 1.53 -0.03 3.59
N LEU A 24 0.60 -0.71 2.92
CA LEU A 24 -0.82 -0.71 3.27
C LEU A 24 -1.08 -1.55 4.52
N ARG A 25 -1.59 -0.91 5.58
CA ARG A 25 -1.79 -1.53 6.90
C ARG A 25 -3.24 -1.86 7.20
N ALA A 26 -4.16 -0.99 6.77
CA ALA A 26 -5.58 -1.17 6.97
C ALA A 26 -6.36 -0.42 5.89
N ALA A 27 -7.58 -0.87 5.62
CA ALA A 27 -8.51 -0.16 4.76
C ALA A 27 -9.95 -0.36 5.23
N TRP A 28 -10.76 0.68 5.13
CA TRP A 28 -12.18 0.64 5.48
C TRP A 28 -12.98 1.44 4.46
N GLN A 29 -14.27 1.12 4.37
CA GLN A 29 -15.19 1.75 3.43
C GLN A 29 -16.26 2.51 4.20
N LEU A 30 -16.55 3.72 3.75
CA LEU A 30 -17.64 4.55 4.26
C LEU A 30 -18.48 5.01 3.06
N GLY A 31 -19.66 4.42 2.90
CA GLY A 31 -20.46 4.63 1.69
C GLY A 31 -19.72 4.13 0.45
N GLU A 32 -19.45 5.01 -0.51
CA GLU A 32 -18.72 4.71 -1.74
C GLU A 32 -17.21 5.02 -1.63
N GLU A 33 -16.77 5.59 -0.50
CA GLU A 33 -15.38 6.01 -0.31
C GLU A 33 -14.55 4.92 0.38
N ILE A 34 -13.35 4.69 -0.15
CA ILE A 34 -12.34 3.82 0.46
C ILE A 34 -11.29 4.69 1.17
N TYR A 35 -11.08 4.38 2.44
CA TYR A 35 -10.04 4.96 3.28
C TYR A 35 -8.95 3.91 3.50
N ALA A 36 -7.70 4.37 3.52
CA ALA A 36 -6.54 3.50 3.71
C ALA A 36 -5.58 4.11 4.73
N GLU A 37 -5.09 3.28 5.65
CA GLU A 37 -3.93 3.57 6.47
C GLU A 37 -2.68 3.02 5.77
N VAL A 38 -1.78 3.92 5.38
CA VAL A 38 -0.51 3.57 4.75
C VAL A 38 0.66 4.12 5.55
N ALA A 39 1.74 3.36 5.62
CA ALA A 39 2.98 3.81 6.21
C ALA A 39 4.18 3.27 5.44
N LEU A 40 5.25 4.07 5.42
CA LEU A 40 6.48 3.66 4.78
C LEU A 40 7.14 2.55 5.63
N PRO A 41 7.60 1.46 5.01
CA PRO A 41 8.45 0.48 5.68
C PRO A 41 9.65 1.15 6.38
N ALA A 42 10.01 0.65 7.57
CA ALA A 42 10.97 1.32 8.46
C ALA A 42 12.38 1.40 7.86
N ASP A 43 12.75 0.44 7.02
CA ASP A 43 13.99 0.39 6.24
C ASP A 43 14.11 1.52 5.21
N LEU A 44 12.98 2.05 4.73
CA LEU A 44 12.94 3.15 3.77
C LEU A 44 12.81 4.53 4.43
N ALA A 45 12.52 4.60 5.72
CA ALA A 45 12.40 5.85 6.46
C ALA A 45 13.62 6.78 6.33
N PRO A 46 14.88 6.30 6.32
CA PRO A 46 16.06 7.16 6.12
C PRO A 46 16.10 7.88 4.76
N GLU A 47 15.47 7.29 3.74
CA GLU A 47 15.45 7.85 2.38
C GLU A 47 14.22 8.73 2.10
N ALA A 48 13.23 8.73 2.99
CA ALA A 48 11.96 9.45 2.83
C ALA A 48 12.15 10.93 2.50
N ALA A 49 13.10 11.60 3.18
CA ALA A 49 13.37 13.02 3.00
C ALA A 49 13.91 13.40 1.61
N ARG A 50 14.34 12.42 0.80
CA ARG A 50 14.77 12.64 -0.58
C ARG A 50 13.60 12.89 -1.54
N PHE A 51 12.36 12.68 -1.08
CA PHE A 51 11.15 12.80 -1.87
C PHE A 51 10.18 13.77 -1.21
N GLY A 52 9.41 14.51 -2.01
CA GLY A 52 8.24 15.24 -1.49
C GLY A 52 7.14 14.29 -0.98
N LEU A 53 6.98 13.16 -1.66
CA LEU A 53 6.18 12.02 -1.26
C LEU A 53 6.91 10.75 -1.71
N HIS A 54 7.21 9.84 -0.78
CA HIS A 54 7.97 8.63 -1.12
C HIS A 54 7.17 7.76 -2.11
N PRO A 55 7.73 7.34 -3.26
CA PRO A 55 6.99 6.60 -4.29
C PRO A 55 6.33 5.32 -3.77
N ALA A 56 7.02 4.57 -2.89
CA ALA A 56 6.45 3.36 -2.31
C ALA A 56 5.28 3.62 -1.34
N LEU A 57 5.24 4.79 -0.69
CA LEU A 57 4.12 5.20 0.15
C LEU A 57 2.91 5.57 -0.72
N LEU A 58 3.14 6.31 -1.81
CA LEU A 58 2.11 6.65 -2.79
C LEU A 58 1.52 5.39 -3.43
N ASP A 59 2.36 4.47 -3.89
CA ASP A 59 1.90 3.22 -4.49
C ASP A 59 1.08 2.38 -3.50
N SER A 60 1.50 2.30 -2.23
CA SER A 60 0.71 1.63 -1.18
C SER A 60 -0.68 2.23 -1.02
N ALA A 61 -0.86 3.54 -1.21
CA ALA A 61 -2.17 4.18 -1.19
C ALA A 61 -3.00 3.83 -2.45
N LEU A 62 -2.36 3.73 -3.61
CA LEU A 62 -3.03 3.32 -4.86
C LEU A 62 -3.49 1.86 -4.81
N GLN A 63 -2.74 0.97 -4.17
CA GLN A 63 -3.12 -0.43 -3.99
C GLN A 63 -4.47 -0.59 -3.27
N ALA A 64 -4.85 0.35 -2.38
CA ALA A 64 -6.14 0.32 -1.71
C ALA A 64 -7.33 0.51 -2.67
N ALA A 65 -7.14 1.14 -3.83
CA ALA A 65 -8.17 1.26 -4.85
C ALA A 65 -8.54 -0.09 -5.48
N ALA A 66 -7.66 -1.10 -5.39
CA ALA A 66 -7.95 -2.45 -5.85
C ALA A 66 -8.81 -3.27 -4.86
N LEU A 67 -9.19 -2.70 -3.72
CA LEU A 67 -10.05 -3.34 -2.72
C LEU A 67 -11.54 -3.08 -2.94
N GLY A 68 -11.90 -2.19 -3.87
CA GLY A 68 -13.27 -1.82 -4.24
C GLY A 68 -13.75 -2.48 -5.51
#